data_AF-A0A936RNX6-F1
#
_entry.id   AF-A0A936RNX6-F1
#
_cell.length_a   1.000
_cell.length_b   1.000
_cell.length_c   1.000
_cell.angle_alpha   90.00
_cell.angle_beta   90.00
_cell.angle_gamma   90.00
#
_symmetry.space_group_name_H-M   'P 1'
#
loop_
_entity.id
_entity.type
_entity.pdbx_description
1 polymer ?
#
loop_
_entity_poly.entity_id
_entity_poly.type
_entity_poly.pdbx_seq_one_letter_code
_entity_poly.pdbx_strand_id
1 'polypeptide(L)'
;MGFFGVMHFMNADIMSGMIPEYLPGDGKVWIYITGAALIAAALAILINKFKTVACYLLAAMLLVFVFTIHLQPAMDGNPGQLLKDAGLAMAAIIIGNRTNHR
;
A
#
# COMPACT_ATOMS: atom_id res chain seq x y z
N MET A 1 -0.21 3.29 -7.61
CA MET A 1 -0.40 3.73 -6.21
C MET A 1 -1.33 4.89 -6.06
N GLY A 2 -1.10 6.04 -6.70
CA GLY A 2 -2.02 7.18 -6.59
C GLY A 2 -3.48 6.82 -6.86
N PHE A 3 -3.75 6.11 -7.96
CA PHE A 3 -5.09 5.60 -8.28
C PHE A 3 -5.68 4.69 -7.18
N PHE A 4 -4.90 3.74 -6.66
CA PHE A 4 -5.34 2.89 -5.55
C PHE A 4 -5.65 3.70 -4.30
N GLY A 5 -4.88 4.75 -4.02
CA GLY A 5 -5.14 5.65 -2.91
C GLY A 5 -6.49 6.33 -3.03
N VAL A 6 -6.85 6.86 -4.22
CA VAL A 6 -8.18 7.42 -4.47
C VAL A 6 -9.28 6.37 -4.29
N MET A 7 -9.06 5.15 -4.78
CA MET A 7 -10.02 4.05 -4.62
C MET A 7 -10.29 3.68 -3.16
N HIS A 8 -9.31 3.85 -2.25
CA HIS A 8 -9.54 3.63 -0.81
C HIS A 8 -10.52 4.64 -0.23
N PHE A 9 -10.51 5.90 -0.67
CA PHE A 9 -11.50 6.89 -0.23
C PHE A 9 -12.88 6.59 -0.80
N MET A 10 -12.97 6.21 -2.07
CA MET A 10 -14.24 5.94 -2.75
C MET A 10 -14.93 4.66 -2.25
N ASN A 11 -14.16 3.68 -1.75
CA ASN A 11 -14.68 2.36 -1.38
C ASN A 11 -14.44 2.05 0.11
N ALA A 12 -14.26 3.06 0.96
CA ALA A 12 -13.92 2.86 2.37
C ALA A 12 -14.92 1.98 3.12
N ASP A 13 -16.21 2.14 2.85
CA ASP A 13 -17.26 1.31 3.46
C ASP A 13 -17.08 -0.17 3.12
N ILE A 14 -16.86 -0.48 1.85
CA ILE A 14 -16.70 -1.85 1.35
C ILE A 14 -15.40 -2.47 1.87
N MET A 15 -14.31 -1.71 1.83
CA MET A 15 -12.98 -2.20 2.21
C MET A 15 -12.80 -2.33 3.73
N SER A 16 -13.60 -1.62 4.53
CA SER A 16 -13.53 -1.70 6.00
C SER A 16 -13.75 -3.12 6.53
N GLY A 17 -14.55 -3.94 5.85
CA GLY A 17 -14.76 -5.35 6.20
C GLY A 17 -13.56 -6.26 5.96
N MET A 18 -12.51 -5.77 5.29
CA MET A 18 -11.24 -6.49 5.09
C MET A 18 -10.20 -6.17 6.16
N ILE A 19 -10.47 -5.19 7.04
CA ILE A 19 -9.56 -4.82 8.13
C ILE A 19 -9.66 -5.87 9.24
N PRO A 20 -8.52 -6.44 9.70
CA PRO A 20 -8.54 -7.40 10.80
C PRO A 20 -9.16 -6.85 12.08
N GLU A 21 -10.01 -7.64 12.73
CA GLU A 21 -10.80 -7.24 13.92
C GLU A 21 -9.94 -6.87 15.14
N TYR A 22 -8.67 -7.31 15.20
CA TYR A 22 -7.77 -6.98 16.29
C TYR A 22 -7.27 -5.53 16.25
N LEU A 23 -7.48 -4.79 15.15
CA LEU A 23 -7.11 -3.39 15.04
C LEU A 23 -8.13 -2.51 15.76
N PRO A 24 -7.68 -1.57 16.62
CA PRO A 24 -8.60 -0.72 17.35
C PRO A 24 -9.28 0.31 16.45
N GLY A 25 -10.52 0.68 16.81
CA GLY A 25 -11.30 1.73 16.14
C GLY A 25 -12.12 1.23 14.94
N ASP A 26 -12.70 2.18 14.20
CA ASP A 26 -13.44 1.90 12.97
C ASP A 26 -12.45 1.56 11.84
N GLY A 27 -12.64 0.40 11.19
CA GLY A 27 -11.84 -0.04 10.04
C GLY A 27 -11.74 1.00 8.93
N LYS A 28 -12.78 1.84 8.74
CA LYS A 28 -12.76 2.93 7.74
C LYS A 28 -11.63 3.93 7.98
N VAL A 29 -11.29 4.20 9.24
CA VAL A 29 -10.18 5.11 9.59
C VAL A 29 -8.86 4.58 9.01
N TRP A 30 -8.61 3.29 9.17
CA TRP A 30 -7.42 2.63 8.62
C TRP A 30 -7.41 2.63 7.09
N ILE A 31 -8.58 2.48 6.45
CA ILE A 31 -8.70 2.58 4.99
C ILE A 31 -8.38 4.00 4.49
N TYR A 32 -8.89 5.04 5.15
CA TYR A 32 -8.56 6.43 4.78
C TYR A 32 -7.10 6.78 5.03
N ILE A 33 -6.52 6.32 6.15
CA ILE A 33 -5.08 6.48 6.44
C ILE A 33 -4.25 5.82 5.34
N THR A 34 -4.60 4.60 4.96
CA THR A 34 -3.93 3.87 3.88
C THR A 34 -4.04 4.60 2.55
N GLY A 35 -5.24 5.08 2.20
CA GLY A 35 -5.48 5.85 1.00
C GLY A 35 -4.63 7.13 0.94
N ALA A 36 -4.57 7.87 2.05
CA ALA A 36 -3.74 9.06 2.19
C ALA A 36 -2.26 8.74 2.02
N ALA A 37 -1.76 7.66 2.64
CA ALA A 37 -0.38 7.22 2.52
C ALA A 37 0.00 6.84 1.08
N LEU A 38 -0.89 6.15 0.35
CA LEU A 38 -0.69 5.79 -1.06
C LEU A 38 -0.60 7.02 -1.96
N ILE A 39 -1.45 8.03 -1.74
CA ILE A 39 -1.42 9.29 -2.48
C ILE A 39 -0.14 10.07 -2.14
N ALA A 40 0.18 10.19 -0.84
CA ALA A 40 1.37 10.90 -0.38
C ALA A 40 2.65 10.27 -0.94
N ALA A 41 2.75 8.93 -0.96
CA ALA A 41 3.87 8.23 -1.57
C ALA A 41 3.98 8.51 -3.07
N ALA A 42 2.85 8.49 -3.80
CA ALA A 42 2.83 8.83 -5.22
C ALA A 42 3.32 10.27 -5.47
N LEU A 43 2.83 11.23 -4.70
CA LEU A 43 3.24 12.64 -4.80
C LEU A 43 4.72 12.84 -4.45
N ALA A 44 5.21 12.21 -3.38
CA ALA A 44 6.62 12.29 -2.97
C ALA A 44 7.57 11.73 -4.06
N ILE A 45 7.15 10.66 -4.73
CA ILE A 45 7.91 10.07 -5.85
C ILE A 45 7.90 11.00 -7.06
N LEU A 46 6.75 11.58 -7.43
CA LEU A 46 6.62 12.48 -8.58
C LEU A 46 7.39 13.79 -8.40
N ILE A 47 7.31 14.39 -7.20
CA ILE A 47 7.99 15.65 -6.86
C ILE A 47 9.48 15.40 -6.56
N ASN A 48 9.88 14.13 -6.41
CA ASN A 48 11.24 13.70 -6.06
C ASN A 48 11.72 14.27 -4.71
N LYS A 49 10.78 14.61 -3.81
CA LYS A 49 11.04 15.10 -2.46
C LYS A 49 10.70 14.00 -1.46
N PHE A 50 11.63 13.67 -0.57
CA PHE A 50 11.52 12.50 0.33
C PHE A 50 11.30 11.16 -0.40
N LYS A 51 11.64 11.07 -1.70
CA LYS A 51 11.37 9.89 -2.53
C LYS A 51 11.88 8.60 -1.90
N THR A 52 13.13 8.56 -1.44
CA THR A 52 13.74 7.35 -0.86
C THR A 52 12.93 6.82 0.32
N VAL A 53 12.59 7.70 1.26
CA VAL A 53 11.81 7.35 2.45
C VAL A 53 10.40 6.92 2.04
N ALA A 54 9.74 7.67 1.15
CA ALA A 54 8.40 7.33 0.66
C ALA A 54 8.36 5.96 -0.03
N CYS A 55 9.38 5.62 -0.82
CA CYS A 55 9.53 4.31 -1.47
C CYS A 55 9.64 3.18 -0.46
N TYR A 56 10.46 3.32 0.59
CA TYR A 56 10.60 2.27 1.60
C TYR A 56 9.36 2.12 2.47
N LEU A 57 8.72 3.23 2.88
CA LEU A 57 7.45 3.17 3.62
C LEU A 57 6.34 2.54 2.77
N LEU A 58 6.26 2.91 1.50
CA LEU A 58 5.33 2.29 0.55
C LEU A 58 5.57 0.79 0.42
N ALA A 59 6.83 0.37 0.24
CA ALA A 59 7.17 -1.04 0.15
C ALA A 59 6.82 -1.81 1.43
N ALA A 60 7.15 -1.26 2.60
CA ALA A 60 6.81 -1.86 3.89
C ALA A 60 5.30 -2.04 4.05
N MET A 61 4.51 -1.00 3.75
CA MET A 61 3.05 -1.05 3.83
C MET A 61 2.45 -2.11 2.89
N LEU A 62 2.93 -2.21 1.66
CA LEU A 62 2.46 -3.22 0.71
C LEU A 62 2.82 -4.64 1.15
N LEU A 63 4.01 -4.84 1.72
CA LEU A 63 4.40 -6.14 2.28
C LEU A 63 3.53 -6.52 3.47
N VAL A 64 3.11 -5.56 4.31
CA VAL A 64 2.11 -5.82 5.35
C VAL A 64 0.83 -6.37 4.71
N PHE A 65 0.30 -5.73 3.66
CA PHE A 65 -0.92 -6.21 2.99
C PHE A 65 -0.77 -7.60 2.38
N VAL A 66 0.40 -7.88 1.78
CA VAL A 66 0.74 -9.21 1.26
C VAL A 66 0.58 -10.27 2.33
N PHE A 67 1.12 -10.05 3.53
CA PHE A 67 1.10 -11.07 4.59
C PHE A 67 -0.18 -11.09 5.41
N THR A 68 -0.87 -9.97 5.57
CA THR A 68 -2.04 -9.89 6.47
C THR A 68 -3.38 -10.00 5.77
N ILE A 69 -3.53 -9.45 4.55
CA ILE A 69 -4.83 -9.34 3.86
C ILE A 69 -4.86 -10.23 2.62
N HIS A 70 -3.81 -10.22 1.81
CA HIS A 70 -3.81 -10.86 0.50
C HIS A 70 -3.19 -12.26 0.46
N LEU A 71 -2.64 -12.75 1.58
CA LEU A 71 -2.08 -14.09 1.67
C LEU A 71 -3.16 -15.17 1.58
N GLN A 72 -4.21 -15.05 2.39
CA GLN A 72 -5.30 -16.04 2.43
C GLN A 72 -6.02 -16.14 1.06
N PRO A 73 -6.47 -15.04 0.42
CA PRO A 73 -7.04 -15.11 -0.93
C PRO A 73 -6.10 -15.72 -1.97
N ALA A 74 -4.78 -15.53 -1.84
CA ALA A 74 -3.81 -16.14 -2.74
C ALA A 74 -3.72 -17.66 -2.55
N MET A 75 -3.76 -18.13 -1.31
CA MET A 75 -3.82 -19.55 -0.99
C MET A 75 -5.13 -20.20 -1.46
N ASP A 76 -6.22 -19.43 -1.47
CA ASP A 76 -7.54 -19.85 -1.95
C ASP A 76 -7.67 -19.79 -3.49
N GLY A 77 -6.56 -19.56 -4.21
CA GLY A 77 -6.50 -19.60 -5.67
C GLY A 77 -6.69 -18.25 -6.36
N ASN A 78 -6.75 -17.14 -5.63
CA ASN A 78 -6.84 -15.79 -6.16
C ASN A 78 -5.60 -14.93 -5.79
N PRO A 79 -4.43 -15.19 -6.40
CA PRO A 79 -3.17 -14.51 -6.06
C PRO A 79 -3.07 -13.08 -6.61
N GLY A 80 -4.09 -12.56 -7.30
CA GLY A 80 -4.00 -11.32 -8.06
C GLY A 80 -3.62 -10.11 -7.20
N GLN A 81 -4.22 -9.97 -6.02
CA GLN A 81 -3.92 -8.85 -5.11
C GLN A 81 -2.53 -8.98 -4.48
N LEU A 82 -2.14 -10.19 -4.12
CA LEU A 82 -0.81 -10.47 -3.57
C LEU A 82 0.27 -10.13 -4.59
N LEU A 83 0.13 -10.59 -5.84
CA LEU A 83 1.09 -10.33 -6.90
C LEU A 83 1.20 -8.83 -7.21
N LYS A 84 0.06 -8.13 -7.23
CA LYS A 84 -0.01 -6.68 -7.40
C LYS A 84 0.80 -5.97 -6.31
N ASP A 85 0.58 -6.30 -5.04
CA ASP A 85 1.26 -5.61 -3.93
C ASP A 85 2.76 -5.97 -3.86
N ALA A 86 3.11 -7.24 -4.05
CA ALA A 86 4.51 -7.69 -4.05
C ALA A 86 5.32 -7.06 -5.20
N GLY A 87 4.76 -7.05 -6.42
CA GLY A 87 5.41 -6.44 -7.58
C GLY A 87 5.61 -4.94 -7.39
N LEU A 88 4.62 -4.25 -6.83
CA LEU A 88 4.74 -2.83 -6.57
C LEU A 88 5.68 -2.51 -5.40
N ALA A 89 5.75 -3.35 -4.36
CA ALA A 89 6.72 -3.22 -3.28
C ALA A 89 8.15 -3.33 -3.81
N MET A 90 8.41 -4.32 -4.68
CA MET A 90 9.71 -4.49 -5.33
C MET A 90 10.06 -3.28 -6.20
N ALA A 91 9.11 -2.77 -7.00
CA ALA A 91 9.32 -1.57 -7.80
C ALA A 91 9.66 -0.35 -6.93
N ALA A 92 8.97 -0.18 -5.79
CA ALA A 92 9.26 0.90 -4.85
C ALA A 92 10.68 0.79 -4.27
N ILE A 93 11.13 -0.41 -3.87
CA ILE A 93 12.49 -0.65 -3.37
C ILE A 93 13.54 -0.28 -4.44
N ILE A 94 13.34 -0.71 -5.68
CA ILE A 94 14.27 -0.42 -6.79
C ILE A 94 14.38 1.10 -7.02
N ILE A 95 13.25 1.81 -7.05
CA ILE A 95 13.22 3.27 -7.21
C ILE A 95 13.90 3.98 -6.04
N GLY A 96 13.64 3.53 -4.80
CA GLY A 96 14.24 4.08 -3.59
C GLY A 96 15.75 3.92 -3.58
N ASN A 97 16.27 2.74 -3.95
CA ASN A 97 17.69 2.44 -3.92
C ASN A 97 18.49 3.22 -4.97
N ARG A 98 17.89 3.55 -6.12
CA ARG A 98 18.54 4.35 -7.19
C ARG A 98 18.77 5.81 -6.81
N THR A 99 18.25 6.28 -5.68
CA THR A 99 18.35 7.69 -5.27
C THR A 99 19.60 8.01 -4.46
N ASN A 100 20.20 7.03 -3.79
CA ASN A 100 21.34 7.23 -2.89
C ASN A 100 22.70 7.28 -3.63
N HIS A 101 22.69 7.27 -4.97
CA HIS A 101 23.88 7.32 -5.82
C HIS A 101 24.08 8.68 -6.50
N ARG A 102 23.62 9.79 -5.89
CA ARG A 102 23.86 11.15 -6.38
C ARG A 102 24.47 12.01 -5.29
#